data_AF-A0A3C1PX21-F1
#
_entry.id   AF-A0A3C1PX21-F1
#
_cell.length_a   1.000
_cell.length_b   1.000
_cell.length_c   1.000
_cell.angle_alpha   90.00
_cell.angle_beta   90.00
_cell.angle_gamma   90.00
#
_symmetry.space_group_name_H-M   'P 1'
#
loop_
_entity.id
_entity.type
_entity.pdbx_description
1 polymer ?
#
loop_
_entity_poly.entity_id
_entity_poly.type
_entity_poly.pdbx_seq_one_letter_code
_entity_poly.pdbx_strand_id
1 'polypeptide(L)'
;MQRRHFINTSFAALTTAAFADHHGKHPTAKAEDLFKISLAQWSNHRALKGGKMTNMDWPEYTKKTYDILALEYVNQFFKDKAKDKQYLGELNKRVSDLGMRNVLIMVDGEGHIGAGSDQKRQK
;
A
#
# COMPACT_ATOMS: atom_id res chain seq x y z
N MET A 1 -1.61 4.25 -43.50
CA MET A 1 -0.44 4.71 -44.30
C MET A 1 -0.65 6.20 -44.53
N GLN A 2 0.16 7.18 -44.12
CA GLN A 2 1.58 7.32 -43.74
C GLN A 2 1.63 8.50 -42.74
N ARG A 3 1.84 8.27 -41.43
CA ARG A 3 2.04 9.34 -40.42
C ARG A 3 3.52 9.45 -40.01
N ARG A 4 4.43 9.05 -40.91
CA ARG A 4 5.86 8.85 -40.59
C ARG A 4 6.81 9.69 -41.46
N HIS A 5 6.36 10.84 -41.96
CA HIS A 5 7.22 11.78 -42.73
C HIS A 5 7.14 13.19 -42.16
N PHE A 6 7.49 13.34 -40.87
CA PHE A 6 7.72 14.67 -40.31
C PHE A 6 8.92 14.72 -39.36
N ILE A 7 9.98 13.98 -39.67
CA ILE A 7 11.28 14.23 -39.05
C ILE A 7 12.33 14.02 -40.15
N ASN A 8 12.84 15.13 -40.70
CA ASN A 8 14.25 15.31 -41.10
C ASN A 8 14.45 16.63 -41.84
N THR A 9 14.97 17.64 -41.15
CA THR A 9 15.76 18.81 -41.62
C THR A 9 15.92 19.74 -40.39
N SER A 10 17.06 20.27 -39.93
CA SER A 10 18.46 20.32 -40.38
C SER A 10 19.37 20.78 -39.23
N PHE A 11 20.64 20.39 -39.33
CA PHE A 11 21.92 20.91 -38.80
C PHE A 11 22.01 22.13 -37.84
N ALA A 12 22.70 21.87 -36.73
CA ALA A 12 23.82 22.58 -36.07
C ALA A 12 23.96 24.12 -36.16
N ALA A 13 23.91 24.77 -34.98
CA ALA A 13 24.72 25.95 -34.67
C ALA A 13 25.13 25.94 -33.18
N LEU A 14 26.42 26.09 -32.93
CA LEU A 14 27.09 26.10 -31.63
C LEU A 14 27.08 27.54 -31.06
N THR A 15 26.48 27.77 -29.89
CA THR A 15 26.81 28.94 -29.04
C THR A 15 27.02 28.48 -27.60
N THR A 16 28.21 28.75 -27.09
CA THR A 16 28.70 28.36 -25.78
C THR A 16 28.17 29.26 -24.67
N ALA A 17 27.79 28.60 -23.56
CA ALA A 17 27.97 29.00 -22.16
C ALA A 17 27.27 30.28 -21.65
N ALA A 18 26.10 30.10 -21.04
CA ALA A 18 25.86 30.46 -19.64
C ALA A 18 24.50 29.90 -19.18
N PHE A 19 24.33 28.58 -19.17
CA PHE A 19 23.34 28.01 -18.26
C PHE A 19 24.00 28.00 -16.89
N ALA A 20 23.66 28.98 -16.06
CA ALA A 20 23.88 28.84 -14.63
C ALA A 20 23.24 27.52 -14.23
N ASP A 21 24.06 26.56 -13.80
CA ASP A 21 23.60 25.30 -13.29
C ASP A 21 22.88 25.56 -11.97
N HIS A 22 21.60 25.94 -12.07
CA HIS A 22 20.70 26.11 -10.93
C HIS A 22 20.36 24.76 -10.27
N HIS A 23 20.87 23.65 -10.82
CA HIS A 23 20.86 22.33 -10.20
C HIS A 23 22.17 22.06 -9.44
N GLY A 24 22.81 23.11 -8.93
CA GLY A 24 23.76 22.99 -7.84
C GLY A 24 23.19 22.02 -6.81
N LYS A 25 23.84 20.86 -6.66
CA LYS A 25 23.50 19.83 -5.69
C LYS A 25 23.54 20.48 -4.30
N HIS A 26 22.40 20.97 -3.85
CA HIS A 26 22.19 21.25 -2.45
C HIS A 26 22.50 19.94 -1.71
N PRO A 27 23.28 19.98 -0.62
CA PRO A 27 23.36 18.84 0.27
C PRO A 27 21.95 18.67 0.84
N THR A 28 21.18 17.76 0.23
CA THR A 28 19.87 17.39 0.71
C THR A 28 20.11 16.56 1.96
N ALA A 29 20.14 17.22 3.12
CA ALA A 29 19.67 16.55 4.33
C ALA A 29 18.33 15.91 3.94
N LYS A 30 18.20 14.58 4.10
CA LYS A 30 16.93 13.90 3.84
C LYS A 30 15.88 14.65 4.66
N ALA A 31 14.97 15.35 3.96
CA ALA A 31 13.82 15.93 4.63
C ALA A 31 13.11 14.77 5.33
N GLU A 32 12.83 14.92 6.63
CA GLU A 32 12.04 13.92 7.32
C GLU A 32 10.68 13.80 6.62
N ASP A 33 10.20 12.56 6.44
CA ASP A 33 8.92 12.33 5.80
C ASP A 33 7.81 12.99 6.62
N LEU A 34 6.96 13.79 5.96
CA LEU A 34 5.83 14.47 6.61
C LEU A 34 4.81 13.49 7.21
N PHE A 35 4.76 12.26 6.67
CA PHE A 35 3.87 11.20 7.11
C PHE A 35 4.47 9.83 6.81
N LYS A 36 3.98 8.82 7.51
CA LYS A 36 4.34 7.42 7.28
C LYS A 36 3.29 6.77 6.38
N ILE A 37 3.72 5.84 5.53
CA ILE A 37 2.86 5.12 4.60
C ILE A 37 2.47 3.76 5.19
N SER A 38 1.19 3.44 5.14
CA SER A 38 0.61 2.12 5.42
C SER A 38 0.01 1.51 4.15
N LEU A 39 -0.19 0.19 4.16
CA LEU A 39 -0.91 -0.51 3.10
C LEU A 39 -2.21 -1.11 3.67
N ALA A 40 -3.32 -0.80 3.02
CA ALA A 40 -4.60 -1.46 3.28
C ALA A 40 -4.68 -2.81 2.56
N GLN A 41 -5.14 -3.85 3.28
CA GLN A 41 -5.18 -5.23 2.80
C GLN A 41 -6.06 -5.42 1.58
N TRP A 42 -7.07 -4.56 1.39
CA TRP A 42 -7.90 -4.57 0.19
C TRP A 42 -7.13 -4.27 -1.10
N SER A 43 -5.97 -3.61 -1.03
CA SER A 43 -5.09 -3.40 -2.19
C SER A 43 -4.69 -4.70 -2.88
N ASN A 44 -4.66 -5.82 -2.14
CA ASN A 44 -4.35 -7.15 -2.67
C ASN A 44 -5.55 -8.12 -2.67
N HIS A 45 -6.79 -7.62 -2.60
CA HIS A 45 -8.00 -8.46 -2.48
C HIS A 45 -8.14 -9.53 -3.57
N ARG A 46 -7.70 -9.27 -4.82
CA ARG A 46 -7.79 -10.26 -5.91
C ARG A 46 -6.88 -11.47 -5.66
N ALA A 47 -5.68 -11.24 -5.14
CA ALA A 47 -4.74 -12.30 -4.82
C ALA A 47 -5.21 -13.09 -3.59
N LEU A 48 -5.70 -12.40 -2.55
CA LEU A 48 -6.26 -13.02 -1.35
C LEU A 48 -7.52 -13.85 -1.66
N LYS A 49 -8.50 -13.28 -2.37
CA LYS A 49 -9.73 -13.98 -2.78
C LYS A 49 -9.46 -15.11 -3.77
N GLY A 50 -8.44 -14.96 -4.61
CA GLY A 50 -7.99 -15.98 -5.55
C GLY A 50 -7.11 -17.07 -4.93
N GLY A 51 -6.88 -17.06 -3.61
CA GLY A 51 -6.09 -18.07 -2.91
C GLY A 51 -4.59 -18.05 -3.23
N LYS A 52 -4.08 -17.00 -3.88
CA LYS A 52 -2.65 -16.87 -4.22
C LYS A 52 -1.77 -16.60 -3.00
N MET A 53 -2.35 -16.03 -1.95
CA MET A 53 -1.75 -15.84 -0.64
C MET A 53 -2.84 -15.78 0.41
N THR A 54 -2.49 -16.06 1.66
CA THR A 54 -3.40 -15.92 2.79
C THR A 54 -3.17 -14.59 3.54
N ASN A 55 -4.08 -14.26 4.47
CA ASN A 55 -3.89 -13.16 5.40
C ASN A 55 -2.60 -13.31 6.23
N MET A 56 -2.16 -14.54 6.51
CA MET A 56 -0.96 -14.83 7.31
C MET A 56 0.35 -14.60 6.53
N ASP A 57 0.30 -14.70 5.20
CA ASP A 57 1.45 -14.48 4.31
C ASP A 57 1.57 -13.00 3.91
N TRP A 58 0.45 -12.27 3.96
CA TRP A 58 0.35 -10.91 3.46
C TRP A 58 1.31 -9.90 4.12
N PRO A 59 1.64 -9.96 5.42
CA PRO A 59 2.67 -9.09 6.02
C PRO A 59 4.03 -9.22 5.33
N GLU A 60 4.49 -10.46 5.13
CA GLU A 60 5.77 -10.74 4.49
C GLU A 60 5.77 -10.31 3.02
N TYR A 61 4.69 -10.62 2.30
CA TYR A 61 4.50 -10.16 0.93
C TYR A 61 4.56 -8.63 0.82
N THR A 62 3.89 -7.91 1.73
CA THR A 62 3.83 -6.46 1.74
C THR A 62 5.21 -5.85 1.94
N LYS A 63 5.95 -6.34 2.93
CA LYS A 63 7.31 -5.88 3.19
C LYS A 63 8.24 -6.15 2.01
N LYS A 64 8.24 -7.38 1.48
CA LYS A 64 9.13 -7.77 0.37
C LYS A 64 8.83 -7.06 -0.94
N THR A 65 7.55 -6.80 -1.22
CA THR A 65 7.12 -6.26 -2.52
C THR A 65 7.11 -4.74 -2.55
N TYR A 66 6.76 -4.10 -1.43
CA TYR A 66 6.51 -2.65 -1.38
C TYR A 66 7.37 -1.89 -0.38
N ASP A 67 8.12 -2.59 0.49
CA ASP A 67 8.88 -2.00 1.60
C ASP A 67 8.03 -1.10 2.52
N ILE A 68 6.76 -1.46 2.69
CA ILE A 68 5.82 -0.77 3.59
C ILE A 68 5.75 -1.54 4.90
N LEU A 69 5.91 -0.83 6.03
CA LEU A 69 6.01 -1.44 7.37
C LEU A 69 4.77 -1.27 8.25
N ALA A 70 3.69 -0.69 7.73
CA ALA A 70 2.45 -0.48 8.47
C ALA A 70 1.25 -1.08 7.72
N LEU A 71 0.44 -1.85 8.42
CA LEU A 71 -0.59 -2.73 7.85
C LEU A 71 -1.98 -2.35 8.37
N GLU A 72 -2.94 -2.23 7.45
CA GLU A 72 -4.36 -2.03 7.76
C GLU A 72 -5.16 -3.23 7.26
N TYR A 73 -5.76 -3.98 8.16
CA TYR A 73 -6.40 -5.26 7.85
C TYR A 73 -7.84 -5.08 7.40
N VAL A 74 -8.41 -6.10 6.74
CA VAL A 74 -9.85 -6.18 6.44
C VAL A 74 -10.41 -7.51 6.96
N ASN A 75 -11.41 -7.47 7.84
CA ASN A 75 -11.95 -8.65 8.53
C ASN A 75 -12.39 -9.79 7.58
N GLN A 76 -12.81 -9.48 6.35
CA GLN A 76 -13.25 -10.48 5.37
C GLN A 76 -12.22 -11.58 5.11
N PHE A 77 -10.92 -11.29 5.27
CA PHE A 77 -9.84 -12.27 5.01
C PHE A 77 -9.53 -13.18 6.20
N PHE A 78 -10.24 -13.02 7.33
CA PHE A 78 -10.10 -13.81 8.56
C PHE A 78 -11.40 -13.79 9.39
N LYS A 79 -12.55 -13.86 8.70
CA LYS A 79 -13.87 -13.52 9.25
C LYS A 79 -14.28 -14.33 10.48
N ASP A 80 -13.88 -15.59 10.55
CA ASP A 80 -14.18 -16.51 11.64
C ASP A 80 -13.16 -16.47 12.80
N LYS A 81 -12.16 -15.57 12.74
CA LYS A 81 -11.01 -15.56 13.66
C LYS A 81 -11.03 -14.49 14.75
N ALA A 82 -12.08 -13.68 14.83
CA ALA A 82 -12.15 -12.56 15.79
C ALA A 82 -11.96 -12.99 17.26
N LYS A 83 -12.36 -14.21 17.62
CA LYS A 83 -12.19 -14.78 18.98
C LYS A 83 -11.06 -15.80 19.08
N ASP A 84 -10.41 -16.13 17.98
CA ASP A 84 -9.32 -17.11 17.94
C ASP A 84 -8.01 -16.44 18.39
N LYS A 85 -7.74 -16.53 19.70
CA LYS A 85 -6.55 -15.90 20.31
C LYS A 85 -5.24 -16.50 19.81
N GLN A 86 -5.23 -17.78 19.44
CA GLN A 86 -4.04 -18.42 18.90
C GLN A 86 -3.73 -17.87 17.50
N TYR A 87 -4.74 -17.80 16.63
CA TYR A 87 -4.60 -17.21 15.30
C TYR A 87 -4.15 -15.75 15.36
N LEU A 88 -4.83 -14.94 16.18
CA LEU A 88 -4.50 -13.51 16.34
C LEU A 88 -3.11 -13.31 16.94
N GLY A 89 -2.71 -14.16 17.89
CA GLY A 89 -1.38 -14.15 18.47
C GLY A 89 -0.29 -14.44 17.43
N GLU A 90 -0.49 -15.46 16.60
CA GLU A 90 0.44 -15.82 15.52
C GLU A 90 0.53 -14.70 14.46
N LEU A 91 -0.60 -14.13 14.04
CA LEU A 91 -0.62 -13.03 13.07
C LEU A 91 0.14 -11.81 13.64
N ASN A 92 -0.12 -11.45 14.89
CA ASN A 92 0.57 -10.35 15.54
C ASN A 92 2.09 -10.62 15.68
N LYS A 93 2.46 -11.86 16.02
CA LYS A 93 3.86 -12.28 16.11
C LYS A 93 4.59 -12.16 14.77
N ARG A 94 3.98 -12.61 13.67
CA ARG A 94 4.59 -12.49 12.32
C ARG A 94 4.88 -11.04 11.95
N VAL A 95 3.92 -10.16 12.24
CA VAL A 95 4.08 -8.71 11.99
C VAL A 95 5.21 -8.14 12.84
N SER A 96 5.27 -8.48 14.14
CA SER A 96 6.33 -7.98 15.03
C SER A 96 7.71 -8.52 14.66
N ASP A 97 7.82 -9.80 14.29
CA ASP A 97 9.08 -10.42 13.85
C ASP A 97 9.61 -9.77 12.56
N LEU A 98 8.71 -9.27 11.71
CA LEU A 98 9.05 -8.48 10.51
C LEU A 98 9.36 -7.01 10.82
N GLY A 99 9.28 -6.56 12.08
CA GLY A 99 9.47 -5.16 12.45
C GLY A 99 8.39 -4.23 11.90
N MET A 100 7.19 -4.76 11.66
CA MET A 100 6.05 -4.05 11.11
C MET A 100 5.06 -3.65 12.22
N ARG A 101 4.08 -2.83 11.88
CA ARG A 101 3.02 -2.38 12.79
C ARG A 101 1.62 -2.65 12.23
N ASN A 102 0.77 -3.20 13.08
CA ASN A 102 -0.68 -3.26 12.85
C ASN A 102 -1.30 -1.91 13.20
N VAL A 103 -2.02 -1.28 12.26
CA VAL A 103 -2.58 0.06 12.41
C VAL A 103 -4.05 0.01 12.82
N LEU A 104 -4.87 -0.69 12.04
CA LEU A 104 -6.32 -0.80 12.23
C LEU A 104 -6.88 -2.04 11.54
N ILE A 105 -8.16 -2.32 11.79
CA ILE A 105 -8.95 -3.32 11.07
C ILE A 105 -10.18 -2.61 10.46
N MET A 106 -10.34 -2.68 9.16
CA MET A 106 -11.57 -2.32 8.44
C MET A 106 -12.57 -3.47 8.59
N VAL A 107 -13.79 -3.14 8.99
CA VAL A 107 -14.83 -4.11 9.35
C VAL A 107 -15.95 -4.04 8.32
N ASP A 108 -16.05 -5.08 7.49
CA ASP A 108 -17.09 -5.24 6.50
C ASP A 108 -18.05 -6.36 6.86
N GLY A 109 -19.31 -6.24 6.42
CA GLY A 109 -20.27 -7.34 6.47
C GLY A 109 -20.88 -7.64 7.84
N GLU A 110 -20.59 -6.81 8.86
CA GLU A 110 -21.10 -6.93 10.24
C GLU A 110 -22.34 -6.05 10.51
N GLY A 111 -23.18 -5.86 9.49
CA GLY A 111 -24.39 -5.03 9.59
C GLY A 111 -24.16 -3.55 9.31
N HIS A 112 -25.24 -2.76 9.41
CA HIS A 112 -25.22 -1.32 9.15
C HIS A 112 -25.51 -0.55 10.43
N ILE A 113 -24.49 0.15 10.94
CA ILE A 113 -24.57 0.89 12.21
C ILE A 113 -25.66 1.99 12.19
N GLY A 114 -25.97 2.53 11.01
CA GLY A 114 -27.01 3.54 10.79
C GLY A 114 -28.39 2.97 10.43
N ALA A 115 -28.64 1.66 10.60
CA ALA A 115 -29.92 1.08 10.19
C ALA A 115 -31.09 1.63 11.02
N GLY A 116 -32.26 1.80 10.39
CA GLY A 116 -33.43 2.46 11.01
C GLY A 116 -34.09 1.70 12.17
N SER A 117 -33.82 0.40 12.35
CA SER A 117 -34.32 -0.39 13.47
C SER A 117 -33.18 -1.02 14.26
N ASP A 118 -33.39 -1.21 15.57
CA ASP A 118 -32.42 -1.87 16.45
C ASP A 118 -32.02 -3.26 15.95
N GLN A 119 -33.01 -4.05 15.52
CA GLN A 119 -32.77 -5.39 14.97
C GLN A 119 -31.81 -5.37 13.77
N LYS A 120 -31.87 -4.35 12.91
CA LYS A 120 -30.97 -4.23 11.75
C LYS A 120 -29.60 -3.68 12.11
N ARG A 121 -29.46 -2.97 13.24
CA ARG A 121 -28.18 -2.49 13.79
C ARG A 121 -27.39 -3.58 14.51
N GLN A 122 -28.08 -4.50 15.19
CA GLN A 122 -27.50 -5.56 16.03
C GLN A 122 -27.25 -6.88 15.28
N LYS A 123 -27.07 -6.83 13.96
CA LYS A 123 -26.78 -8.03 13.16
C LYS A 123 -25.45 -8.65 13.55
#